data_AF-A0A970U1L1-F1
#
_entry.id   AF-A0A970U1L1-F1
#
_cell.length_a   1.000
_cell.length_b   1.000
_cell.length_c   1.000
_cell.angle_alpha   90.00
_cell.angle_beta   90.00
_cell.angle_gamma   90.00
#
_symmetry.space_group_name_H-M   'P 1'
#
loop_
_entity.id
_entity.type
_entity.pdbx_description
1 polymer ?
#
loop_
_entity_poly.entity_id
_entity_poly.type
_entity_poly.pdbx_seq_one_letter_code
_entity_poly.pdbx_strand_id
1 'polypeptide(L)'
;LAMLLLLGVAMLCVPLSVLVAKHLGKKRTYQLALLILAVCCLAIFFLGHVFGMPFTLAVMVLAGVGVGFGYVPPFAMLPDVVEVDAVQTKSRKEGAYYGMWTFFSKIGVALAASLAGFFLSLAGFVPNVAAQSAATLLTIRLIIGPIPALIFLAGIWLIQRYPLDEPTYAALIAAAESREA
;
A
#
# COMPACT_ATOMS: atom_id res chain seq x y z
N LEU A 1 13.91 2.33 -16.18
CA LEU A 1 14.85 2.61 -15.06
C LEU A 1 14.14 2.84 -13.73
N ALA A 2 13.30 3.87 -13.58
CA ALA A 2 12.58 4.16 -12.33
C ALA A 2 11.84 2.96 -11.73
N MET A 3 11.06 2.22 -12.54
CA MET A 3 10.36 1.01 -12.06
C MET A 3 11.31 -0.13 -11.67
N LEU A 4 12.46 -0.27 -12.34
CA LEU A 4 13.45 -1.29 -11.98
C LEU A 4 14.06 -1.00 -10.61
N LEU A 5 14.38 0.27 -10.33
CA LEU A 5 14.88 0.69 -9.03
C LEU A 5 13.83 0.45 -7.94
N LEU A 6 12.59 0.90 -8.16
CA LEU A 6 11.51 0.73 -7.20
C LEU A 6 11.26 -0.75 -6.89
N LEU A 7 11.08 -1.59 -7.91
CA LEU A 7 10.79 -3.01 -7.72
C LEU A 7 11.99 -3.77 -7.18
N GLY A 8 13.20 -3.47 -7.65
CA GLY A 8 14.43 -4.09 -7.17
C GLY A 8 14.64 -3.82 -5.68
N VAL A 9 14.48 -2.57 -5.23
CA VAL A 9 14.57 -2.21 -3.81
C VAL A 9 13.43 -2.85 -3.01
N ALA A 10 12.21 -2.84 -3.53
CA ALA A 10 11.08 -3.48 -2.86
C ALA A 10 11.36 -4.95 -2.57
N MET A 11 11.85 -5.72 -3.55
CA MET A 11 12.20 -7.13 -3.38
C MET A 11 13.28 -7.35 -2.32
N LEU A 12 14.31 -6.50 -2.28
CA LEU A 12 15.36 -6.57 -1.25
C LEU A 12 14.83 -6.22 0.15
N CYS A 13 13.83 -5.34 0.24
CA CYS A 13 13.24 -4.93 1.52
C CYS A 13 12.18 -5.92 2.05
N VAL A 14 11.66 -6.85 1.25
CA VAL A 14 10.69 -7.87 1.72
C VAL A 14 11.20 -8.70 2.91
N PRO A 15 12.40 -9.31 2.89
CA PRO A 15 12.88 -10.06 4.06
C PRO A 15 13.10 -9.14 5.28
N LEU A 16 13.54 -7.90 5.04
CA LEU A 16 13.73 -6.91 6.09
C LEU A 16 12.39 -6.53 6.75
N SER A 17 11.32 -6.42 5.96
CA SER A 17 10.00 -6.07 6.48
C SER A 17 9.42 -7.15 7.38
N VAL A 18 9.70 -8.43 7.11
CA VAL A 18 9.34 -9.54 8.00
C VAL A 18 10.04 -9.39 9.36
N LEU A 19 11.33 -9.05 9.36
CA LEU A 19 12.10 -8.87 10.60
C LEU A 19 11.59 -7.69 11.43
N VAL A 20 11.26 -6.57 10.77
CA VAL A 20 10.71 -5.40 11.44
C VAL A 20 9.29 -5.67 11.95
N ALA A 21 8.46 -6.37 11.18
CA ALA A 21 7.10 -6.73 11.59
C ALA A 21 7.07 -7.59 12.86
N LYS A 22 8.08 -8.45 13.07
CA LYS A 22 8.21 -9.23 14.32
C LYS A 22 8.44 -8.39 15.57
N HIS A 23 9.09 -7.24 15.45
CA HIS A 23 9.44 -6.39 16.60
C HIS A 23 8.45 -5.25 16.80
N LEU A 24 8.01 -4.63 15.70
CA LEU A 24 7.15 -3.44 15.74
C LEU A 24 5.66 -3.78 15.63
N GLY A 25 5.34 -5.00 15.19
CA GLY A 25 3.99 -5.43 14.85
C GLY A 25 3.66 -5.18 13.38
N LYS A 26 2.84 -6.06 12.81
CA LYS A 26 2.29 -6.03 11.45
C LYS A 26 1.54 -4.72 11.20
N LYS A 27 0.68 -4.31 12.14
CA LYS A 27 -0.14 -3.09 12.04
C LYS A 27 0.72 -1.83 11.87
N ARG A 28 1.69 -1.62 12.76
CA ARG A 28 2.56 -0.43 12.73
C ARG A 28 3.50 -0.45 11.53
N THR A 29 4.04 -1.63 11.18
CA THR A 29 4.88 -1.79 9.99
C THR A 29 4.12 -1.39 8.72
N TYR A 30 2.85 -1.78 8.61
CA TYR A 30 2.02 -1.39 7.48
C TYR A 30 1.73 0.11 7.44
N GLN A 31 1.42 0.72 8.58
CA GLN A 31 1.19 2.17 8.67
C GLN A 31 2.43 2.98 8.28
N LEU A 32 3.62 2.57 8.73
CA LEU A 32 4.88 3.22 8.35
C LEU A 32 5.16 3.08 6.86
N ALA A 33 4.90 1.90 6.28
CA ALA A 33 5.05 1.68 4.85
C ALA A 33 4.17 2.63 4.03
N LEU A 34 2.89 2.73 4.38
CA LEU A 34 1.95 3.66 3.74
C LEU A 34 2.36 5.12 3.92
N LEU A 35 2.92 5.47 5.09
CA LEU A 35 3.39 6.84 5.36
C LEU A 35 4.59 7.19 4.48
N ILE A 36 5.56 6.28 4.35
CA ILE A 36 6.70 6.44 3.45
C ILE A 36 6.20 6.67 2.01
N LEU A 37 5.24 5.86 1.55
CA LEU A 37 4.67 6.02 0.20
C LEU A 37 3.95 7.36 0.02
N ALA A 38 3.16 7.80 1.00
CA ALA A 38 2.50 9.10 0.96
C ALA A 38 3.50 10.25 0.89
N VAL A 39 4.57 10.21 1.70
CA VAL A 39 5.65 11.20 1.69
C VAL A 39 6.38 11.21 0.35
N CYS A 40 6.70 10.05 -0.22
CA CYS A 40 7.32 9.95 -1.54
C CYS A 40 6.45 10.58 -2.64
N CYS A 41 5.15 10.30 -2.63
CA CYS A 41 4.19 10.89 -3.57
C CYS A 41 4.15 12.42 -3.46
N LEU A 42 4.08 12.97 -2.24
CA LEU A 42 4.11 14.42 -2.02
C LEU A 42 5.47 15.03 -2.40
N ALA A 43 6.58 14.36 -2.09
CA ALA A 43 7.92 14.81 -2.45
C ALA A 43 8.09 14.92 -3.97
N ILE A 44 7.61 13.94 -4.74
CA ILE A 44 7.62 14.00 -6.21
C ILE A 44 6.77 15.18 -6.71
N PHE A 45 5.59 15.39 -6.12
CA PHE A 45 4.72 16.49 -6.50
C PHE A 45 5.37 17.85 -6.29
N PHE A 46 5.89 18.14 -5.10
CA PHE A 46 6.44 19.46 -4.76
C PHE A 46 7.86 19.66 -5.31
N LEU A 47 8.72 18.65 -5.24
CA LEU A 47 10.16 18.81 -5.44
C LEU A 47 10.65 18.20 -6.77
N GLY A 48 9.87 17.29 -7.38
CA GLY A 48 10.26 16.59 -8.61
C GLY A 48 10.58 17.51 -9.79
N HIS A 49 9.81 18.59 -9.96
CA HIS A 49 10.07 19.58 -11.01
C HIS A 49 11.25 20.53 -10.72
N VAL A 50 11.65 20.69 -9.46
CA VAL A 50 12.72 21.60 -9.05
C VAL A 50 14.08 20.93 -9.22
N PHE A 51 14.20 19.70 -8.72
CA PHE A 51 15.47 18.95 -8.70
C PHE A 51 15.61 17.96 -9.86
N GLY A 52 14.57 17.78 -10.67
CA GLY A 52 14.60 17.01 -11.90
C GLY A 52 14.74 15.49 -11.71
N MET A 53 15.34 14.85 -12.72
CA MET A 53 15.40 13.39 -12.84
C MET A 53 16.17 12.70 -11.70
N PRO A 54 17.37 13.14 -11.25
CA PRO A 54 18.13 12.45 -10.21
C PRO A 54 17.36 12.37 -8.88
N PHE A 55 16.70 13.46 -8.49
CA PHE A 55 15.86 13.49 -7.30
C PHE A 55 14.68 12.52 -7.42
N THR A 56 14.00 12.53 -8.56
CA THR A 56 12.86 11.61 -8.79
C THR A 56 13.30 10.15 -8.71
N LEU A 57 14.48 9.79 -9.24
CA LEU A 57 15.05 8.44 -9.11
C LEU A 57 15.40 8.09 -7.66
N ALA A 58 15.94 9.03 -6.88
CA ALA A 58 16.22 8.82 -5.46
C ALA A 58 14.92 8.57 -4.66
N VAL A 59 13.85 9.32 -4.96
CA VAL A 59 12.54 9.09 -4.33
C VAL A 59 11.94 7.74 -4.75
N MET A 60 12.18 7.25 -5.98
CA MET A 60 11.75 5.91 -6.39
C MET A 60 12.43 4.79 -5.59
N VAL A 61 13.69 4.98 -5.16
CA VAL A 61 14.36 4.04 -4.26
C VAL A 61 13.65 4.01 -2.90
N LEU A 62 13.36 5.19 -2.33
CA LEU A 62 12.64 5.28 -1.05
C LEU A 62 11.20 4.74 -1.15
N ALA A 63 10.51 4.99 -2.27
CA ALA A 63 9.22 4.41 -2.56
C ALA A 63 9.29 2.88 -2.64
N GLY A 64 10.38 2.33 -3.20
CA GLY A 64 10.65 0.89 -3.18
C GLY A 64 10.71 0.31 -1.77
N VAL A 65 11.33 1.01 -0.82
CA VAL A 65 11.31 0.63 0.61
C VAL A 65 9.87 0.60 1.13
N GLY A 66 9.09 1.65 0.87
CA GLY A 66 7.67 1.70 1.24
C GLY A 66 6.86 0.54 0.66
N VAL A 67 7.04 0.21 -0.61
CA VAL A 67 6.36 -0.93 -1.26
C VAL A 67 6.78 -2.26 -0.63
N GLY A 68 8.09 -2.48 -0.42
CA GLY A 68 8.59 -3.72 0.17
C GLY A 68 8.10 -3.95 1.61
N PHE A 69 8.01 -2.87 2.40
CA PHE A 69 7.46 -2.92 3.75
C PHE A 69 5.94 -3.04 3.79
N GLY A 70 5.24 -2.51 2.79
CA GLY A 70 3.79 -2.56 2.69
C GLY A 70 3.25 -3.88 2.15
N TYR A 71 4.10 -4.68 1.49
CA TYR A 71 3.68 -5.91 0.81
C TYR A 71 3.30 -7.04 1.79
N VAL A 72 4.14 -7.31 2.79
CA VAL A 72 3.98 -8.46 3.69
C VAL A 72 2.82 -8.31 4.69
N PRO A 73 2.62 -7.17 5.37
CA PRO A 73 1.66 -7.08 6.47
C PRO A 73 0.23 -7.49 6.13
N PRO A 74 -0.37 -7.10 4.98
CA PRO A 74 -1.74 -7.51 4.67
C PRO A 74 -1.92 -9.02 4.53
N PHE A 75 -0.93 -9.72 3.94
CA PHE A 75 -0.96 -11.18 3.85
C PHE A 75 -0.77 -11.86 5.21
N ALA A 76 -0.19 -11.18 6.19
CA ALA A 76 -0.06 -11.67 7.55
C ALA A 76 -1.25 -11.32 8.46
N MET A 77 -2.00 -10.25 8.15
CA MET A 77 -3.18 -9.82 8.91
C MET A 77 -4.46 -10.52 8.48
N LEU A 78 -4.58 -10.90 7.20
CA LEU A 78 -5.78 -11.57 6.69
C LEU A 78 -6.02 -12.94 7.34
N PRO A 79 -5.01 -13.83 7.49
CA PRO A 79 -5.17 -15.09 8.21
C PRO A 79 -5.57 -14.89 9.68
N ASP A 80 -5.02 -13.89 10.37
CA ASP A 80 -5.36 -13.58 11.76
C ASP A 80 -6.87 -13.32 11.93
N VAL A 81 -7.47 -12.57 10.99
CA VAL A 81 -8.93 -12.30 10.98
C VAL A 81 -9.71 -13.59 10.74
N VAL A 82 -9.27 -14.40 9.77
CA VAL A 82 -9.93 -15.67 9.42
C VAL A 82 -9.93 -16.62 10.62
N GLU A 83 -8.82 -16.69 11.35
CA GLU A 83 -8.69 -17.54 12.53
C GLU A 83 -9.56 -17.07 13.69
N VAL A 84 -9.55 -15.77 13.97
CA VAL A 84 -10.41 -15.18 15.02
C VAL A 84 -11.90 -15.40 14.69
N ASP A 85 -12.32 -15.23 13.43
CA ASP A 85 -13.70 -15.52 13.01
C ASP A 85 -14.03 -17.02 13.13
N ALA A 86 -13.09 -17.90 12.79
CA ALA A 86 -13.28 -19.35 12.89
C ALA A 86 -13.48 -19.79 14.34
N VAL A 87 -12.72 -19.23 15.28
CA VAL A 87 -12.88 -19.47 16.73
C VAL A 87 -14.24 -18.99 17.23
N GLN A 88 -14.68 -17.80 16.82
CA GLN A 88 -15.94 -17.21 17.29
C GLN A 88 -17.17 -17.87 16.69
N THR A 89 -17.12 -18.22 15.40
CA THR A 89 -18.27 -18.72 14.65
C THR A 89 -18.30 -20.23 14.49
N LYS A 90 -17.23 -20.93 14.92
CA LYS A 90 -17.03 -22.37 14.74
C LYS A 90 -17.13 -22.84 13.28
N SER A 91 -16.91 -21.93 12.33
CA SER A 91 -17.01 -22.18 10.90
C SER A 91 -15.83 -21.56 10.17
N ARG A 92 -15.14 -22.35 9.34
CA ARG A 92 -14.00 -21.91 8.54
C ARG A 92 -14.50 -21.24 7.26
N LYS A 93 -14.36 -19.91 7.17
CA LYS A 93 -14.81 -19.09 6.04
C LYS A 93 -13.65 -18.54 5.20
N GLU A 94 -12.54 -19.27 5.12
CA GLU A 94 -11.30 -18.79 4.50
C GLU A 94 -11.52 -18.35 3.05
N GLY A 95 -12.25 -19.16 2.27
CA GLY A 95 -12.57 -18.84 0.87
C GLY A 95 -13.36 -17.54 0.69
N ALA A 96 -14.25 -17.20 1.62
CA ALA A 96 -15.00 -15.95 1.56
C ALA A 96 -14.09 -14.73 1.81
N TYR A 97 -13.21 -14.81 2.82
CA TYR A 97 -12.26 -13.74 3.13
C TYR A 97 -11.24 -13.52 2.00
N TYR A 98 -10.61 -14.58 1.50
CA TYR A 98 -9.68 -14.50 0.37
C TYR A 98 -10.38 -14.09 -0.94
N GLY A 99 -11.63 -14.50 -1.13
CA GLY A 99 -12.48 -14.07 -2.24
C GLY A 99 -12.73 -12.56 -2.20
N MET A 100 -13.16 -12.03 -1.05
CA MET A 100 -13.34 -10.58 -0.86
C MET A 100 -12.02 -9.82 -1.06
N TRP A 101 -10.92 -10.29 -0.46
CA TRP A 101 -9.59 -9.70 -0.63
C TRP A 101 -9.22 -9.56 -2.11
N THR A 102 -9.35 -10.65 -2.87
CA THR A 102 -9.00 -10.67 -4.30
C THR A 102 -9.93 -9.77 -5.11
N PHE A 103 -11.24 -9.82 -4.83
CA PHE A 103 -12.24 -9.02 -5.51
C PHE A 103 -11.96 -7.51 -5.36
N PHE A 104 -11.78 -7.03 -4.12
CA PHE A 104 -11.48 -5.62 -3.87
C PHE A 104 -10.11 -5.22 -4.43
N SER A 105 -9.11 -6.10 -4.37
CA SER A 105 -7.80 -5.85 -4.99
C SER A 105 -7.91 -5.64 -6.49
N LYS A 106 -8.70 -6.48 -7.19
CA LYS A 106 -8.91 -6.37 -8.64
C LYS A 106 -9.70 -5.11 -9.01
N ILE A 107 -10.72 -4.76 -8.23
CA ILE A 107 -11.44 -3.49 -8.39
C ILE A 107 -10.48 -2.31 -8.23
N GLY A 108 -9.62 -2.32 -7.20
CA GLY A 108 -8.64 -1.25 -6.97
C GLY A 108 -7.71 -1.06 -8.16
N VAL A 109 -7.15 -2.16 -8.69
CA VAL A 109 -6.28 -2.12 -9.88
C VAL A 109 -7.02 -1.62 -11.12
N ALA A 110 -8.25 -2.10 -11.35
CA ALA A 110 -9.08 -1.66 -12.47
C ALA A 110 -9.40 -0.17 -12.39
N LEU A 111 -9.87 0.31 -11.23
CA LEU A 111 -10.17 1.71 -10.99
C LEU A 111 -8.92 2.59 -11.14
N ALA A 112 -7.78 2.17 -10.61
CA ALA A 112 -6.54 2.93 -10.73
C ALA A 112 -6.14 3.15 -12.20
N ALA A 113 -6.18 2.09 -13.01
CA ALA A 113 -5.86 2.16 -14.44
C ALA A 113 -6.90 2.98 -15.22
N SER A 114 -8.19 2.74 -14.97
CA SER A 114 -9.29 3.44 -15.66
C SER A 114 -9.32 4.94 -15.33
N LEU A 115 -9.19 5.30 -14.05
CA LEU A 115 -9.17 6.71 -13.64
C LEU A 115 -7.94 7.45 -14.17
N ALA A 116 -6.76 6.81 -14.11
CA ALA A 116 -5.55 7.40 -14.70
C ALA A 116 -5.75 7.70 -16.19
N GLY A 117 -6.24 6.72 -16.97
CA GLY A 117 -6.51 6.91 -18.40
C GLY A 117 -7.57 7.98 -18.67
N PHE A 118 -8.66 7.98 -17.90
CA PHE A 118 -9.73 8.97 -18.02
C PHE A 118 -9.23 10.40 -17.78
N PHE A 119 -8.49 10.63 -16.70
CA PHE A 119 -7.97 11.96 -16.39
C PHE A 119 -6.88 12.42 -17.37
N LEU A 120 -6.03 11.50 -17.87
CA LEU A 120 -5.06 11.82 -18.92
C LEU A 120 -5.76 12.26 -20.22
N SER A 121 -6.80 11.54 -20.63
CA SER A 121 -7.61 11.87 -21.80
C SER A 121 -8.30 13.23 -21.64
N LEU A 122 -8.93 13.46 -20.48
CA LEU A 122 -9.59 14.73 -20.16
C LEU A 122 -8.61 15.91 -20.16
N ALA A 123 -7.37 15.69 -19.74
CA ALA A 123 -6.31 16.70 -19.74
C ALA A 123 -5.65 16.91 -21.11
N GLY A 124 -6.14 16.26 -22.17
CA GLY A 124 -5.64 16.41 -23.53
C GLY A 124 -4.23 15.86 -23.71
N PHE A 125 -3.87 14.77 -23.03
CA PHE A 125 -2.56 14.14 -23.17
C PHE A 125 -2.31 13.69 -24.62
N VAL A 126 -1.26 14.22 -25.25
CA VAL A 126 -0.83 13.82 -26.60
C VAL A 126 0.45 13.01 -26.50
N PRO A 127 0.48 11.72 -26.86
CA PRO A 127 1.71 10.94 -26.77
C PRO A 127 2.79 11.45 -27.75
N ASN A 128 4.06 11.29 -27.38
CA ASN A 128 5.24 11.52 -28.24
C ASN A 128 5.47 12.96 -28.75
N VAL A 129 4.88 13.97 -28.10
CA VAL A 129 5.21 15.39 -28.37
C VAL A 129 6.38 15.88 -27.51
N ALA A 130 7.14 16.84 -28.02
CA ALA A 130 8.31 17.40 -27.33
C ALA A 130 7.97 18.10 -26.01
N ALA A 131 6.79 18.71 -25.92
CA ALA A 131 6.28 19.36 -24.71
C ALA A 131 4.78 19.15 -24.58
N GLN A 132 4.34 18.81 -23.37
CA GLN A 132 2.93 18.77 -22.99
C GLN A 132 2.45 20.16 -22.57
N SER A 133 1.13 20.39 -22.63
CA SER A 133 0.55 21.61 -22.05
C SER A 133 0.79 21.66 -20.53
N ALA A 134 0.84 22.87 -19.97
CA ALA A 134 0.99 23.06 -18.52
C ALA A 134 -0.14 22.38 -17.72
N ALA A 135 -1.37 22.39 -18.26
CA ALA A 135 -2.52 21.71 -17.67
C ALA A 135 -2.33 20.18 -17.66
N THR A 136 -1.86 19.60 -18.76
CA THR A 136 -1.59 18.15 -18.85
C THR A 136 -0.48 17.73 -17.88
N LEU A 137 0.61 18.51 -17.78
CA LEU A 137 1.68 18.25 -16.81
C LEU A 137 1.18 18.30 -15.36
N LEU A 138 0.32 19.27 -15.03
CA LEU A 138 -0.29 19.34 -13.70
C LEU A 138 -1.14 18.11 -13.42
N THR A 139 -1.98 17.67 -14.35
CA THR A 139 -2.80 16.47 -14.20
C THR A 139 -1.95 15.22 -13.96
N ILE A 140 -0.87 15.02 -14.72
CA ILE A 140 0.06 13.91 -14.51
C ILE A 140 0.64 13.94 -13.09
N ARG A 141 1.03 15.13 -12.62
CA ARG A 141 1.60 15.31 -11.27
C ARG A 141 0.57 15.05 -10.17
N LEU A 142 -0.70 15.41 -10.40
CA LEU A 142 -1.80 15.14 -9.47
C LEU A 142 -2.05 13.64 -9.30
N ILE A 143 -2.04 12.89 -10.41
CA ILE A 143 -2.29 11.45 -10.44
C ILE A 143 -1.13 10.64 -9.84
N ILE A 144 0.10 11.16 -9.89
CA ILE A 144 1.29 10.48 -9.33
C ILE A 144 1.55 10.89 -7.86
N GLY A 145 1.13 12.09 -7.45
CA GLY A 145 1.47 12.66 -6.15
C GLY A 145 0.30 12.75 -5.17
N PRO A 146 -0.41 13.89 -5.06
CA PRO A 146 -1.38 14.13 -4.00
C PRO A 146 -2.54 13.12 -3.96
N ILE A 147 -3.05 12.67 -5.12
CA ILE A 147 -4.18 11.74 -5.15
C ILE A 147 -3.80 10.38 -4.51
N PRO A 148 -2.74 9.68 -4.95
CA PRO A 148 -2.26 8.49 -4.24
C PRO A 148 -1.88 8.74 -2.78
N ALA A 149 -1.27 9.89 -2.46
CA ALA A 149 -0.92 10.21 -1.07
C ALA A 149 -2.14 10.25 -0.16
N LEU A 150 -3.25 10.86 -0.61
CA LEU A 150 -4.51 10.87 0.14
C LEU A 150 -5.09 9.46 0.33
N ILE A 151 -4.99 8.59 -0.69
CA ILE A 151 -5.42 7.19 -0.60
C ILE A 151 -4.59 6.44 0.46
N PHE A 152 -3.27 6.63 0.49
CA PHE A 152 -2.41 6.02 1.50
C PHE A 152 -2.71 6.54 2.92
N LEU A 153 -2.95 7.85 3.08
CA LEU A 153 -3.34 8.44 4.36
C LEU A 153 -4.72 7.94 4.84
N ALA A 154 -5.69 7.79 3.93
CA ALA A 154 -6.96 7.16 4.24
C ALA A 154 -6.79 5.69 4.66
N GLY A 155 -5.87 4.97 4.00
CA GLY A 155 -5.48 3.61 4.39
C GLY A 155 -4.92 3.56 5.81
N ILE A 156 -4.00 4.46 6.17
CA ILE A 156 -3.46 4.57 7.54
C ILE A 156 -4.59 4.79 8.55
N TRP A 157 -5.51 5.71 8.25
CA TRP A 157 -6.66 5.99 9.11
C TRP A 157 -7.58 4.77 9.30
N LEU A 158 -7.84 4.01 8.24
CA LEU A 158 -8.61 2.76 8.33
C LEU A 158 -7.89 1.71 9.18
N ILE A 159 -6.57 1.54 8.98
CA ILE A 159 -5.77 0.59 9.75
C ILE A 159 -5.69 0.99 11.23
N GLN A 160 -5.72 2.28 11.56
CA GLN A 160 -5.78 2.70 12.97
C GLN A 160 -7.00 2.12 13.69
N ARG A 161 -8.14 2.01 13.00
CA ARG A 161 -9.38 1.39 13.51
C ARG A 161 -9.35 -0.14 13.51
N TYR A 162 -8.31 -0.77 12.96
CA TYR A 162 -8.17 -2.23 12.98
C TYR A 162 -7.98 -2.73 14.43
N PRO A 163 -8.87 -3.61 14.93
CA PRO A 163 -8.91 -3.98 16.35
C PRO A 163 -7.94 -5.10 16.74
N LEU A 164 -7.40 -5.83 15.77
CA LEU A 164 -6.49 -6.95 16.03
C LEU A 164 -5.04 -6.44 15.97
N ASP A 165 -4.47 -6.13 17.12
CA ASP A 165 -3.02 -6.05 17.25
C ASP A 165 -2.44 -7.40 17.72
N GLU A 166 -1.13 -7.56 17.65
CA GLU A 166 -0.44 -8.78 18.07
C GLU A 166 -0.84 -9.28 19.48
N PRO A 167 -0.88 -8.44 20.53
CA PRO A 167 -1.27 -8.91 21.85
C PRO A 167 -2.75 -9.29 21.93
N THR A 168 -3.65 -8.56 21.27
CA THR A 168 -5.09 -8.91 21.25
C THR A 168 -5.31 -10.22 20.52
N TYR A 169 -4.65 -10.43 19.38
CA TYR A 169 -4.71 -11.69 18.65
C TYR A 169 -4.21 -12.86 19.52
N ALA A 170 -3.04 -12.73 20.13
CA ALA A 170 -2.48 -13.77 21.00
C ALA A 170 -3.41 -14.12 22.19
N ALA A 171 -4.01 -13.10 22.81
CA ALA A 171 -4.95 -13.31 23.91
C ALA A 171 -6.23 -14.05 23.49
N LEU A 172 -6.77 -13.73 22.30
CA LEU A 172 -7.98 -14.38 21.77
C LEU A 172 -7.75 -15.86 21.44
N ILE A 173 -6.60 -16.18 20.84
CA ILE A 173 -6.24 -17.57 20.53
C ILE A 173 -5.99 -18.37 21.80
N ALA A 174 -5.22 -17.84 22.76
CA ALA A 174 -4.96 -18.53 24.03
C ALA A 174 -6.25 -18.79 24.82
N ALA A 175 -7.19 -17.83 24.83
CA ALA A 175 -8.48 -18.00 25.47
C ALA A 175 -9.35 -19.07 24.79
N ALA A 176 -9.18 -19.29 23.48
CA ALA A 176 -9.88 -20.34 22.75
C ALA A 176 -9.31 -21.73 23.09
N GLU A 177 -7.99 -21.88 23.08
CA GLU A 177 -7.30 -23.13 23.43
C GLU A 177 -7.66 -23.60 24.84
N SER A 178 -7.73 -22.69 25.81
CA SER A 178 -8.12 -23.02 27.20
C SER A 178 -9.56 -23.51 27.38
N ARG A 179 -10.44 -23.29 26.39
CA ARG A 179 -11.84 -23.78 26.42
C ARG A 179 -11.99 -25.16 25.79
N GLU A 180 -11.00 -25.59 25.03
CA GLU A 180 -10.97 -26.90 24.37
C GLU A 180 -10.19 -27.96 25.18
N ALA A 181 -9.33 -27.52 26.11
CA ALA A 181 -8.61 -28.35 27.09
C ALA A 181 -9.47 -28.71 28.32
#